data_AF-A0A930UI12-F1
#
_entry.id   AF-A0A930UI12-F1
#
_cell.length_a   1.000
_cell.length_b   1.000
_cell.length_c   1.000
_cell.angle_alpha   90.00
_cell.angle_beta   90.00
_cell.angle_gamma   90.00
#
_symmetry.space_group_name_H-M   'P 1'
#
loop_
_entity.id
_entity.type
_entity.pdbx_description
1 polymer ?
#
loop_
_entity_poly.entity_id
_entity_poly.type
_entity_poly.pdbx_seq_one_letter_code
_entity_poly.pdbx_strand_id
1 'polypeptide(L)'
;MSGGEPQDLNIDVAALAGRKAKGRRPWYFESREAERIFAIVMALAGELSVCRARLDTLERLLASKGVIQADEIESFELDKAAEQQRAEAQRLYIARIFRIIQQEMEGASEGGEADLGRIAEELSKPE
;
A
#
# COMPACT_ATOMS: atom_id res chain seq x y z
N MET A 1 46.98 -16.65 -6.54
CA MET A 1 45.51 -16.67 -6.66
C MET A 1 44.99 -15.51 -5.83
N SER A 2 44.58 -14.41 -6.45
CA SER A 2 44.09 -13.20 -5.76
C SER A 2 42.59 -13.36 -5.58
N GLY A 3 42.14 -13.40 -4.31
CA GLY A 3 40.73 -13.44 -3.95
C GLY A 3 40.09 -12.09 -4.25
N GLY A 4 39.07 -12.10 -5.11
CA GLY A 4 38.17 -10.96 -5.25
C GLY A 4 37.20 -10.95 -4.09
N GLU A 5 37.21 -9.87 -3.31
CA GLU A 5 36.17 -9.59 -2.31
C GLU A 5 34.79 -9.56 -3.00
N PRO A 6 33.73 -10.06 -2.34
CA PRO A 6 32.38 -9.93 -2.86
C PRO A 6 32.05 -8.44 -2.96
N GLN A 7 31.84 -7.95 -4.18
CA GLN A 7 31.34 -6.60 -4.39
C GLN A 7 29.96 -6.51 -3.77
N ASP A 8 29.84 -5.76 -2.67
CA ASP A 8 28.57 -5.36 -2.10
C ASP A 8 27.83 -4.51 -3.15
N LEU A 9 26.96 -5.16 -3.92
CA LEU A 9 26.00 -4.49 -4.78
C LEU A 9 25.02 -3.75 -3.86
N ASN A 10 25.38 -2.52 -3.51
CA ASN A 10 24.46 -1.56 -2.90
C ASN A 10 23.43 -1.14 -3.97
N ILE A 11 22.44 -2.00 -4.18
CA ILE A 11 21.34 -1.77 -5.12
C ILE A 11 20.37 -0.81 -4.42
N ASP A 12 20.30 0.41 -4.93
CA ASP A 12 19.20 1.32 -4.60
C ASP A 12 17.90 0.77 -5.21
N VAL A 13 17.17 0.01 -4.38
CA VAL A 13 15.90 -0.64 -4.73
C VAL A 13 14.84 0.39 -5.09
N ALA A 14 14.88 1.59 -4.50
CA ALA A 14 13.94 2.66 -4.80
C ALA A 14 14.18 3.22 -6.21
N ALA A 15 15.45 3.43 -6.58
CA ALA A 15 15.82 3.81 -7.95
C ALA A 15 15.51 2.71 -8.98
N LEU A 16 15.64 1.43 -8.60
CA LEU A 16 15.30 0.30 -9.46
C LEU A 16 13.79 0.20 -9.73
N ALA A 17 12.98 0.38 -8.68
CA ALA A 17 11.52 0.37 -8.77
C ALA A 17 10.97 1.53 -9.62
N GLY A 18 11.69 2.66 -9.66
CA GLY A 18 11.34 3.83 -10.48
C GLY A 18 11.72 3.72 -11.97
N ARG A 19 12.45 2.67 -12.40
CA ARG A 19 12.87 2.55 -13.81
C ARG A 19 11.67 2.30 -14.73
N LYS A 20 11.43 3.25 -15.61
CA LYS A 20 10.42 3.14 -16.68
C LYS A 20 10.78 1.98 -17.61
N ALA A 21 9.95 0.93 -17.61
CA ALA A 21 10.14 -0.22 -18.49
C ALA A 21 10.16 0.21 -19.97
N LYS A 22 11.11 -0.32 -20.75
CA LYS A 22 11.17 -0.11 -22.21
C LYS A 22 10.06 -0.93 -22.89
N GLY A 23 8.91 -0.31 -23.15
CA GLY A 23 7.79 -0.90 -23.88
C GLY A 23 6.46 -0.22 -23.55
N ARG A 24 5.48 -0.25 -24.48
CA ARG A 24 4.08 0.05 -24.11
C ARG A 24 3.61 -1.10 -23.22
N ARG A 25 3.22 -0.81 -21.97
CA ARG A 25 2.53 -1.79 -21.12
C ARG A 25 1.33 -2.34 -21.92
N PRO A 26 1.19 -3.67 -22.09
CA PRO A 26 -0.03 -4.25 -22.61
C PRO A 26 -1.19 -3.81 -21.72
N TRP A 27 -2.29 -3.38 -22.33
CA TRP A 27 -3.53 -3.01 -21.63
C TRP A 27 -4.53 -4.13 -21.89
N TYR A 28 -5.11 -4.68 -20.83
CA TYR A 28 -6.04 -5.81 -20.91
C TYR A 28 -7.47 -5.37 -20.61
N PHE A 29 -7.65 -4.30 -19.84
CA PHE A 29 -8.96 -3.72 -19.54
C PHE A 29 -9.32 -2.56 -20.48
N GLU A 30 -10.63 -2.38 -20.70
CA GLU A 30 -11.18 -1.26 -21.49
C GLU A 30 -10.98 0.10 -20.79
N SER A 31 -11.07 0.12 -19.46
CA SER A 31 -10.79 1.31 -18.64
C SER A 31 -9.35 1.33 -18.17
N ARG A 32 -8.71 2.49 -18.36
CA ARG A 32 -7.34 2.74 -17.91
C ARG A 32 -7.24 2.85 -16.38
N GLU A 33 -8.35 3.15 -15.71
CA GLU A 33 -8.51 3.21 -14.26
C GLU A 33 -8.58 1.79 -13.71
N ALA A 34 -9.35 0.90 -14.34
CA ALA A 34 -9.43 -0.52 -13.98
C ALA A 34 -8.06 -1.21 -14.08
N GLU A 35 -7.29 -0.92 -15.15
CA GLU A 35 -5.91 -1.45 -15.27
C GLU A 35 -4.98 -0.95 -14.16
N ARG A 36 -5.08 0.33 -13.78
CA ARG A 36 -4.25 0.89 -12.69
C ARG A 36 -4.59 0.25 -11.35
N ILE A 37 -5.89 0.13 -11.03
CA ILE A 37 -6.34 -0.52 -9.81
C ILE A 37 -5.87 -1.98 -9.78
N PHE A 38 -6.05 -2.70 -10.88
CA PHE A 38 -5.57 -4.08 -11.00
C PHE A 38 -4.07 -4.20 -10.75
N ALA A 39 -3.25 -3.34 -11.38
CA ALA A 39 -1.80 -3.34 -11.16
C ALA A 39 -1.42 -3.04 -9.70
N ILE A 40 -2.12 -2.12 -9.03
CA ILE A 40 -1.93 -1.82 -7.60
C ILE A 40 -2.30 -3.03 -6.74
N VAL A 41 -3.45 -3.66 -6.99
CA VAL A 41 -3.91 -4.84 -6.26
C VAL A 41 -2.92 -6.00 -6.40
N MET A 42 -2.41 -6.24 -7.61
CA MET A 42 -1.42 -7.28 -7.85
C MET A 42 -0.09 -7.02 -7.14
N ALA A 43 0.37 -5.76 -7.09
CA ALA A 43 1.56 -5.39 -6.34
C ALA A 43 1.36 -5.62 -4.83
N LEU A 44 0.22 -5.18 -4.27
CA LEU A 44 -0.13 -5.40 -2.86
C LEU A 44 -0.27 -6.89 -2.51
N ALA A 45 -0.86 -7.68 -3.40
CA ALA A 45 -0.97 -9.13 -3.22
C ALA A 45 0.41 -9.80 -3.17
N GLY A 46 1.34 -9.34 -4.00
CA GLY A 46 2.75 -9.78 -3.97
C GLY A 46 3.42 -9.46 -2.63
N GLU A 47 3.30 -8.21 -2.17
CA GLU A 47 3.85 -7.80 -0.86
C GLU A 47 3.22 -8.58 0.30
N LEU A 48 1.91 -8.77 0.29
CA LEU A 48 1.20 -9.57 1.30
C LEU A 48 1.68 -11.03 1.31
N SER A 49 1.92 -11.62 0.14
CA SER A 49 2.46 -12.98 0.03
C SER A 49 3.85 -13.08 0.65
N VAL A 50 4.74 -12.11 0.39
CA VAL A 50 6.09 -12.08 0.99
C VAL A 50 6.02 -11.89 2.50
N CYS A 51 5.15 -11.00 2.98
CA CYS A 51 4.92 -10.80 4.41
C CYS A 51 4.43 -12.09 5.09
N ARG A 52 3.46 -12.80 4.50
CA ARG A 52 2.97 -14.09 5.01
C ARG A 52 4.06 -15.15 5.05
N ALA A 53 4.89 -15.26 4.01
CA ALA A 53 6.01 -16.20 3.99
C ALA A 53 7.06 -15.87 5.06
N ARG A 54 7.31 -14.58 5.31
CA ARG A 54 8.21 -14.13 6.38
C ARG A 54 7.64 -14.44 7.77
N LEU A 55 6.33 -14.29 7.97
CA LEU A 55 5.67 -14.71 9.20
C LEU A 55 5.82 -16.21 9.43
N ASP A 56 5.46 -17.07 8.46
CA ASP A 56 5.65 -18.53 8.57
C ASP A 56 7.12 -18.90 8.91
N THR A 57 8.09 -18.21 8.29
CA THR A 57 9.51 -18.40 8.60
C THR A 57 9.84 -18.04 10.06
N LEU A 58 9.30 -16.93 10.58
CA LEU A 58 9.48 -16.52 11.97
C LEU A 58 8.86 -17.53 12.93
N GLU A 59 7.65 -18.01 12.64
CA GLU A 59 6.94 -19.00 13.46
C GLU A 59 7.74 -20.31 13.54
N ARG A 60 8.21 -20.82 12.39
CA ARG A 60 9.07 -22.02 12.34
C ARG A 60 10.38 -21.82 13.08
N LEU A 61 11.02 -20.65 12.94
CA LEU A 61 12.27 -20.35 13.64
C LEU A 61 12.06 -20.30 15.15
N LEU A 62 11.00 -19.66 15.63
CA LEU A 62 10.68 -19.59 17.06
C LEU A 62 10.34 -20.97 17.63
N ALA A 63 9.58 -21.78 16.89
CA ALA A 63 9.30 -23.16 17.25
C ALA A 63 10.57 -24.04 17.28
N SER A 64 11.46 -23.91 16.29
CA SER A 64 12.73 -24.65 16.25
C SER A 64 13.65 -24.31 17.42
N LYS A 65 13.51 -23.11 17.99
CA LYS A 65 14.24 -22.63 19.16
C LYS A 65 13.52 -22.95 20.48
N GLY A 66 12.34 -23.57 20.43
CA GLY A 66 11.53 -23.88 21.61
C GLY A 66 10.98 -22.64 22.33
N VAL A 67 10.83 -21.50 21.63
CA VAL A 67 10.31 -20.26 22.22
C VAL A 67 8.78 -20.28 22.30
N ILE A 68 8.13 -20.81 21.27
CA ILE A 68 6.67 -20.99 21.19
C ILE A 68 6.37 -22.36 20.58
N GLN A 69 5.24 -22.97 20.92
CA GLN A 69 4.74 -24.15 20.20
C GLN A 69 4.04 -23.76 18.88
N ALA A 70 3.90 -24.71 17.96
CA ALA A 70 3.27 -24.46 16.65
C ALA A 70 1.77 -24.12 16.76
N ASP A 71 1.10 -24.57 17.82
CA ASP A 71 -0.32 -24.32 18.10
C ASP A 71 -0.56 -23.11 19.02
N GLU A 72 0.50 -22.55 19.63
CA GLU A 72 0.38 -21.37 20.49
C GLU A 72 -0.17 -20.17 19.73
N ILE A 73 0.16 -19.99 18.45
CA ILE A 73 -0.33 -18.85 17.66
C ILE A 73 -1.83 -18.95 17.38
N GLU A 74 -2.32 -20.13 17.03
CA GLU A 74 -3.74 -20.37 16.73
C GLU A 74 -4.61 -20.31 18.00
N SER A 75 -4.03 -20.65 19.15
CA SER A 75 -4.70 -20.62 20.46
C SER A 75 -4.45 -19.33 21.25
N PHE A 76 -3.64 -18.40 20.73
CA PHE A 76 -3.27 -17.19 21.44
C PHE A 76 -4.45 -16.23 21.57
N GLU A 77 -4.88 -16.02 22.80
CA GLU A 77 -5.84 -14.98 23.14
C GLU A 77 -5.12 -13.68 23.48
N LEU A 78 -5.48 -12.60 22.79
CA LEU A 78 -4.99 -11.27 23.12
C LEU A 78 -5.63 -10.80 24.42
N ASP A 79 -4.85 -10.10 25.25
CA ASP A 79 -5.44 -9.29 26.29
C ASP A 79 -6.18 -8.07 25.72
N LYS A 80 -7.07 -7.48 26.51
CA LYS A 80 -7.90 -6.34 26.09
C LYS A 80 -7.08 -5.14 25.60
N ALA A 81 -5.87 -4.92 26.14
CA ALA A 81 -5.03 -3.81 25.72
C ALA A 81 -4.41 -4.08 24.34
N ALA A 82 -3.95 -5.29 24.11
CA ALA A 82 -3.40 -5.74 22.83
C ALA A 82 -4.47 -5.79 21.73
N GLU A 83 -5.71 -6.20 22.05
CA GLU A 83 -6.86 -6.10 21.14
C GLU A 83 -7.12 -4.65 20.71
N GLN A 84 -7.13 -3.72 21.67
CA GLN A 84 -7.34 -2.29 21.38
C GLN A 84 -6.23 -1.72 20.51
N GLN A 85 -4.96 -2.03 20.80
CA GLN A 85 -3.83 -1.62 19.98
C GLN A 85 -3.91 -2.17 18.56
N ARG A 86 -4.30 -3.44 18.41
CA ARG A 86 -4.49 -4.06 17.09
C ARG A 86 -5.62 -3.39 16.32
N ALA A 87 -6.75 -3.12 16.98
CA ALA A 87 -7.87 -2.43 16.37
C ALA A 87 -7.50 -1.01 15.93
N GLU A 88 -6.72 -0.29 16.72
CA GLU A 88 -6.23 1.05 16.36
C GLU A 88 -5.26 1.01 15.18
N ALA A 89 -4.29 0.10 15.20
CA ALA A 89 -3.37 -0.10 14.09
C ALA A 89 -4.12 -0.44 12.79
N GLN A 90 -5.14 -1.31 12.88
CA GLN A 90 -5.98 -1.66 11.74
C GLN A 90 -6.78 -0.45 11.21
N ARG A 91 -7.39 0.35 12.10
CA ARG A 91 -8.08 1.59 11.70
C ARG A 91 -7.14 2.55 10.97
N LEU A 92 -5.93 2.76 11.49
CA LEU A 92 -4.93 3.64 10.90
C LEU A 92 -4.40 3.12 9.56
N TYR A 93 -4.29 1.80 9.40
CA TYR A 93 -3.90 1.17 8.15
C TYR A 93 -4.99 1.35 7.08
N ILE A 94 -6.24 1.06 7.43
CA ILE A 94 -7.41 1.26 6.57
C ILE A 94 -7.54 2.73 6.15
N ALA A 95 -7.42 3.67 7.10
CA ALA A 95 -7.47 5.10 6.81
C ALA A 95 -6.39 5.56 5.82
N ARG A 96 -5.17 5.01 5.91
CA ARG A 96 -4.08 5.30 4.96
C ARG A 96 -4.37 4.79 3.56
N ILE A 97 -5.01 3.63 3.42
CA ILE A 97 -5.44 3.11 2.12
C ILE A 97 -6.53 4.01 1.52
N PHE A 98 -7.52 4.42 2.32
CA PHE A 98 -8.66 5.23 1.85
C PHE A 98 -8.37 6.73 1.67
N ARG A 99 -7.22 7.23 2.12
CA ARG A 99 -6.86 8.65 1.99
C ARG A 99 -6.90 9.12 0.54
N ILE A 100 -6.51 8.28 -0.41
CA ILE A 100 -6.51 8.60 -1.85
C ILE A 100 -7.93 8.96 -2.33
N ILE A 101 -8.95 8.19 -1.89
CA ILE A 101 -10.34 8.43 -2.25
C ILE A 101 -10.88 9.70 -1.58
N GLN A 102 -10.52 9.96 -0.31
CA GLN A 102 -10.91 11.20 0.37
C GLN A 102 -10.35 12.44 -0.34
N GLN A 103 -9.09 12.41 -0.78
CA GLN A 103 -8.48 13.53 -1.50
C GLN A 103 -9.15 13.80 -2.86
N GLU A 104 -9.58 12.75 -3.55
CA GLU A 104 -10.35 12.89 -4.80
C GLU A 104 -11.74 13.50 -4.53
N MET A 105 -12.41 13.12 -3.44
CA MET A 105 -13.68 13.72 -3.03
C MET A 105 -13.52 15.19 -2.61
N GLU A 106 -12.51 15.51 -1.81
CA GLU A 106 -12.18 16.88 -1.36
C GLU A 106 -11.89 17.80 -2.57
N GLY A 107 -11.06 17.36 -3.52
CA GLY A 107 -10.76 18.11 -4.74
C GLY A 107 -11.95 18.25 -5.71
N ALA A 108 -12.86 17.26 -5.74
CA ALA A 108 -14.10 17.36 -6.50
C ALA A 108 -15.09 18.37 -5.89
N SER A 109 -15.13 18.49 -4.54
CA SER A 109 -15.94 19.50 -3.85
C SER A 109 -15.38 20.93 -3.97
N GLU A 110 -14.06 21.12 -3.90
CA GLU A 110 -13.43 22.43 -4.06
C GLU A 110 -13.61 22.99 -5.50
N GLY A 111 -13.62 22.11 -6.51
CA GLY A 111 -13.91 22.48 -7.89
C GLY A 111 -15.34 23.00 -8.09
N GLY A 112 -16.31 22.56 -7.28
CA GLY A 112 -17.70 23.00 -7.34
C GLY A 112 -17.95 24.36 -6.67
N GLU A 113 -17.30 24.64 -5.53
CA GLU A 113 -17.41 25.95 -4.85
C GLU A 113 -16.71 27.07 -5.63
N ALA A 114 -15.56 26.78 -6.26
CA ALA A 114 -14.86 27.73 -7.12
C ALA A 114 -15.64 28.08 -8.40
N ASP A 115 -16.46 27.15 -8.91
CA ASP A 115 -17.28 27.33 -10.11
C ASP A 115 -18.53 28.19 -9.84
N LEU A 116 -19.22 27.93 -8.72
CA LEU A 116 -20.38 28.73 -8.30
C LEU A 116 -20.04 30.21 -8.07
N GLY A 117 -18.86 30.49 -7.49
CA GLY A 117 -18.38 31.86 -7.29
C GLY A 117 -18.13 32.62 -8.60
N ARG A 118 -17.55 31.95 -9.61
CA ARG A 118 -17.33 32.53 -10.95
C ARG A 118 -18.64 32.77 -11.71
N ILE A 119 -19.57 31.81 -11.64
CA ILE A 119 -20.88 31.92 -12.29
C ILE A 119 -21.68 33.07 -11.66
N ALA A 120 -21.64 33.23 -10.34
CA ALA A 120 -22.27 34.35 -9.65
C ALA A 120 -21.66 35.71 -10.02
N GLU A 121 -20.34 35.76 -10.25
CA GLU A 121 -19.63 36.98 -10.67
C GLU A 121 -19.92 37.36 -12.13
N GLU A 122 -20.10 36.39 -13.03
CA GLU A 122 -20.53 36.65 -14.41
C GLU A 122 -21.98 37.14 -14.50
N LEU A 123 -22.89 36.57 -13.70
CA LEU A 123 -24.30 36.99 -13.64
C LEU A 123 -24.52 38.34 -12.95
N SER A 124 -23.53 38.80 -12.17
CA SER A 124 -23.54 40.09 -11.46
C SER A 124 -23.16 41.29 -12.34
N LYS A 125 -22.54 41.05 -13.50
CA LYS A 125 -22.18 42.13 -14.42
C LYS A 125 -23.41 42.59 -15.20
N PRO A 126 -23.78 43.88 -15.15
CA PRO A 126 -24.87 44.40 -15.98
C PRO A 126 -24.46 44.38 -17.46
N GLU A 127 -25.41 44.05 -18.33
CA GLU A 127 -25.27 44.08 -19.80
C GLU A 127 -24.83 45.44 -20.34
#